data_AF-A0AB39BJS0-F1
#
_entry.id   AF-A0AB39BJS0-F1
#
_cell.length_a   1.000
_cell.length_b   1.000
_cell.length_c   1.000
_cell.angle_alpha   90.00
_cell.angle_beta   90.00
_cell.angle_gamma   90.00
#
_symmetry.space_group_name_H-M   'P 1'
#
loop_
_entity.id
_entity.type
_entity.pdbx_description
1 polymer ?
#
loop_
_entity_poly.entity_id
_entity_poly.type
_entity_poly.pdbx_seq_one_letter_code
_entity_poly.pdbx_strand_id
1 'polypeptide(L)'
;MTDRISPRAAGWAAVGGAAVLAVGGGMLLVYPPWSILGAVVLVGASILAAVGVVWMLRQTWSEPWPPDVTPSLQKQLRRVRVSQIVTSVLFVAVIALAFYAVSQQKWWQLAWAGVMTVTGLTNLSVNRATLRRLRELHLEQADAADEG
;
A
#
# COMPACT_ATOMS: atom_id res chain seq x y z
N MET A 1 -14.37 27.14 16.60
CA MET A 1 -13.34 26.53 15.72
C MET A 1 -13.20 25.08 16.14
N THR A 2 -14.00 24.18 15.58
CA THR A 2 -13.84 22.74 15.81
C THR A 2 -12.76 22.25 14.87
N ASP A 3 -11.65 21.79 15.43
CA ASP A 3 -10.59 21.10 14.68
C ASP A 3 -11.21 19.86 14.01
N ARG A 4 -11.66 20.03 12.76
CA ARG A 4 -12.19 18.94 11.97
C ARG A 4 -11.00 18.06 11.60
N ILE A 5 -10.85 16.94 12.31
CA ILE A 5 -9.89 15.88 11.99
C ILE A 5 -9.97 15.62 10.48
N SER A 6 -8.84 15.74 9.79
CA SER A 6 -8.81 15.49 8.35
C SER A 6 -9.15 14.02 8.06
N PRO A 7 -9.88 13.70 6.97
CA PRO A 7 -10.16 12.31 6.58
C PRO A 7 -8.88 11.47 6.48
N ARG A 8 -7.78 12.08 6.03
CA ARG A 8 -6.47 11.43 5.96
C ARG A 8 -5.90 11.07 7.33
N ALA A 9 -6.00 11.96 8.31
CA ALA A 9 -5.56 11.67 9.68
C ALA A 9 -6.39 10.54 10.30
N ALA A 10 -7.71 10.57 10.11
CA ALA A 10 -8.60 9.49 10.55
C ALA A 10 -8.28 8.16 9.83
N GLY A 11 -7.98 8.22 8.53
CA GLY A 11 -7.54 7.06 7.76
C GLY A 11 -6.25 6.45 8.28
N TRP A 12 -5.21 7.26 8.55
CA TRP A 12 -3.96 6.80 9.17
C TRP A 12 -4.17 6.20 10.55
N ALA A 13 -5.02 6.81 11.38
CA ALA A 13 -5.36 6.27 12.69
C ALA A 13 -6.09 4.91 12.56
N ALA A 14 -7.04 4.78 11.63
CA ALA A 14 -7.77 3.55 11.39
C ALA A 14 -6.86 2.42 10.87
N VAL A 15 -5.98 2.72 9.92
CA VAL A 15 -4.99 1.74 9.41
C VAL A 15 -3.99 1.35 10.51
N GLY A 16 -3.52 2.31 11.32
CA GLY A 16 -2.66 2.03 12.46
C GLY A 16 -3.34 1.14 13.50
N GLY A 17 -4.59 1.45 13.86
CA GLY A 17 -5.39 0.63 14.78
C GLY A 17 -5.65 -0.77 14.23
N ALA A 18 -5.97 -0.88 12.93
CA ALA A 18 -6.15 -2.17 12.26
C ALA A 18 -4.86 -3.01 12.29
N ALA A 19 -3.69 -2.40 12.10
CA ALA A 19 -2.41 -3.11 12.18
C ALA A 19 -2.15 -3.67 13.60
N VAL A 20 -2.44 -2.88 14.64
CA VAL A 20 -2.33 -3.34 16.04
C VAL A 20 -3.28 -4.51 16.32
N LEU A 21 -4.53 -4.39 15.87
CA LEU A 21 -5.52 -5.47 16.01
C LEU A 21 -5.12 -6.72 15.23
N ALA A 22 -4.53 -6.57 14.05
CA ALA A 22 -4.08 -7.71 13.25
C ALA A 22 -2.93 -8.46 13.94
N VAL A 23 -1.98 -7.75 14.56
CA VAL A 23 -0.91 -8.38 15.36
C VAL A 23 -1.51 -9.09 16.57
N GLY A 24 -2.41 -8.45 17.31
CA GLY A 24 -3.07 -9.06 18.46
C GLY A 24 -3.94 -10.27 18.10
N GLY A 25 -4.73 -10.18 17.02
CA GLY A 25 -5.53 -11.28 16.49
C GLY A 25 -4.68 -12.45 15.99
N GLY A 26 -3.55 -12.14 15.34
CA GLY A 26 -2.56 -13.15 14.95
C GLY A 26 -1.93 -13.88 16.14
N MET A 27 -1.67 -13.18 17.24
CA MET A 27 -1.20 -13.82 18.48
C MET A 27 -2.27 -14.75 19.08
N LEU A 28 -3.54 -14.35 19.07
CA LEU A 28 -4.65 -15.17 19.58
C LEU A 28 -4.85 -16.46 18.77
N LEU A 29 -4.55 -16.44 17.47
CA LEU A 29 -4.62 -17.65 16.62
C LEU A 29 -3.65 -18.76 17.05
N VAL A 30 -2.54 -18.42 17.71
CA VAL A 30 -1.56 -19.40 18.18
C VAL A 30 -2.10 -20.22 19.36
N TYR A 31 -3.09 -19.70 20.09
CA TYR A 31 -3.66 -20.37 21.26
C TYR A 31 -4.99 -21.05 20.89
N PRO A 32 -5.08 -22.41 20.95
CA PRO A 32 -6.25 -23.16 20.48
C PRO A 32 -7.62 -22.67 21.00
N PRO A 33 -7.82 -22.38 22.31
CA PRO A 33 -9.13 -21.95 22.80
C PRO A 33 -9.53 -20.55 22.34
N TRP A 34 -8.56 -19.72 21.91
CA TRP A 34 -8.78 -18.34 21.49
C TRP A 34 -8.72 -18.15 19.97
N SER A 35 -8.50 -19.23 19.22
CA SER A 35 -8.33 -19.20 17.77
C SER A 35 -9.52 -18.59 17.03
N ILE A 36 -10.75 -18.95 17.44
CA ILE A 36 -11.99 -18.39 16.86
C ILE A 36 -12.08 -16.87 17.12
N LEU A 37 -11.76 -16.44 18.34
CA LEU A 37 -11.75 -15.02 18.68
C LEU A 37 -10.69 -14.27 17.87
N GLY A 38 -9.49 -14.84 17.72
CA GLY A 38 -8.41 -14.30 16.89
C GLY A 38 -8.85 -14.11 15.43
N ALA A 39 -9.57 -15.08 14.86
CA ALA A 39 -10.11 -14.96 13.51
C ALA A 39 -11.13 -13.81 13.39
N VAL A 40 -12.04 -13.66 14.36
CA VAL A 40 -13.02 -12.55 14.38
C VAL A 40 -12.32 -11.19 14.47
N VAL A 41 -11.30 -11.06 15.33
CA VAL A 41 -10.50 -9.83 15.44
C VAL A 41 -9.80 -9.51 14.13
N LEU A 42 -9.26 -10.52 13.43
CA LEU A 42 -8.62 -10.32 12.14
C LEU A 42 -9.60 -9.85 11.07
N VAL A 43 -10.81 -10.41 11.00
CA VAL A 43 -11.85 -9.94 10.07
C VAL A 43 -12.22 -8.49 10.37
N GLY A 44 -12.42 -8.14 11.64
CA GLY A 44 -12.68 -6.76 12.05
C GLY A 44 -11.53 -5.81 11.67
N ALA A 45 -10.28 -6.23 11.88
CA ALA A 45 -9.10 -5.49 11.49
C ALA A 45 -9.02 -5.28 9.97
N SER A 46 -9.35 -6.29 9.16
CA SER A 46 -9.40 -6.17 7.70
C SER A 46 -10.45 -5.16 7.22
N ILE A 47 -11.65 -5.19 7.81
CA ILE A 47 -12.72 -4.22 7.49
C ILE A 47 -12.27 -2.81 7.87
N LEU A 48 -11.72 -2.63 9.08
CA LEU A 48 -11.23 -1.34 9.56
C LEU A 48 -10.10 -0.81 8.66
N ALA A 49 -9.17 -1.67 8.23
CA ALA A 49 -8.11 -1.30 7.30
C ALA A 49 -8.69 -0.83 5.95
N ALA A 50 -9.67 -1.55 5.39
CA ALA A 50 -10.31 -1.16 4.14
C ALA A 50 -11.00 0.21 4.25
N VAL A 51 -11.75 0.44 5.32
CA VAL A 51 -12.37 1.75 5.62
C VAL A 51 -11.32 2.84 5.80
N GLY A 52 -10.24 2.55 6.53
CA GLY A 52 -9.13 3.48 6.74
C GLY A 52 -8.45 3.89 5.43
N VAL A 53 -8.20 2.94 4.52
CA VAL A 53 -7.66 3.21 3.18
C VAL A 53 -8.61 4.11 2.38
N VAL A 54 -9.91 3.85 2.45
CA VAL A 54 -10.92 4.71 1.81
C VAL A 54 -10.86 6.14 2.37
N TRP A 55 -10.76 6.31 3.69
CA TRP A 55 -10.66 7.64 4.30
C TRP A 55 -9.36 8.36 3.95
N MET A 56 -8.25 7.63 3.71
CA MET A 56 -7.02 8.21 3.20
C MET A 56 -7.16 8.79 1.79
N LEU A 57 -8.06 8.22 0.98
CA LEU A 57 -8.32 8.69 -0.39
C LEU A 57 -9.25 9.91 -0.41
N ARG A 58 -10.16 10.03 0.56
CA ARG A 58 -11.04 11.21 0.68
C ARG A 58 -10.25 12.49 0.96
N GLN A 59 -10.61 13.54 0.24
CA GLN A 59 -10.09 14.90 0.46
C GLN A 59 -10.90 15.63 1.53
N THR A 60 -12.22 15.43 1.52
CA THR A 60 -13.16 16.05 2.47
C THR A 60 -14.22 15.06 2.94
N TRP A 61 -14.79 15.29 4.12
CA TRP A 61 -15.85 14.44 4.68
C TRP A 61 -17.17 14.52 3.91
N SER A 62 -17.37 15.59 3.14
CA SER A 62 -18.54 15.83 2.29
C SER A 62 -18.43 15.22 0.90
N GLU A 63 -17.29 14.62 0.55
CA GLU A 63 -17.05 14.08 -0.79
C GLU A 63 -17.97 12.89 -1.09
N PRO A 64 -18.72 12.88 -2.21
CA PRO A 64 -19.63 11.78 -2.55
C PRO A 64 -18.89 10.46 -2.79
N TRP A 65 -19.61 9.34 -2.66
CA TRP A 65 -19.05 8.01 -2.95
C TRP A 65 -19.30 7.62 -4.41
N PRO A 66 -18.28 7.17 -5.17
CA PRO A 66 -16.87 7.01 -4.79
C PRO A 66 -16.07 8.33 -4.83
N PRO A 67 -15.03 8.48 -3.98
CA PRO A 67 -14.20 9.69 -3.94
C PRO A 67 -13.46 9.90 -5.27
N ASP A 68 -13.26 11.16 -5.66
CA ASP A 68 -12.53 11.50 -6.86
C ASP A 68 -11.03 11.35 -6.62
N VAL A 69 -10.50 10.26 -7.16
CA VAL A 69 -9.10 9.87 -6.99
C VAL A 69 -8.23 10.30 -8.16
N THR A 70 -8.73 11.05 -9.14
CA THR A 70 -7.94 11.44 -10.32
C THR A 70 -6.76 12.34 -9.92
N PRO A 71 -5.53 11.82 -9.87
CA PRO A 71 -4.39 12.61 -9.44
C PRO A 71 -3.91 13.46 -10.61
N SER A 72 -3.55 14.72 -10.37
CA SER A 72 -2.84 15.54 -11.36
C SER A 72 -1.59 14.80 -11.89
N LEU A 73 -1.29 14.91 -13.18
CA LEU A 73 -0.19 14.19 -13.86
C LEU A 73 1.16 14.33 -13.13
N GLN A 74 1.49 15.53 -12.62
CA GLN A 74 2.70 15.76 -11.82
C GLN A 74 2.73 14.96 -10.50
N LYS A 75 1.59 14.85 -9.80
CA LYS A 75 1.48 14.04 -8.57
C LYS A 75 1.60 12.54 -8.88
N GLN A 76 1.09 12.08 -10.02
CA GLN A 76 1.26 10.70 -10.47
C GLN A 76 2.74 10.38 -10.71
N LEU A 77 3.43 11.22 -11.48
CA LEU A 77 4.86 11.06 -11.75
C LEU A 77 5.70 11.04 -10.46
N ARG A 78 5.41 11.92 -9.50
CA ARG A 78 6.10 11.95 -8.21
C ARG A 78 5.84 10.66 -7.41
N ARG A 79 4.59 10.18 -7.36
CA ARG A 79 4.24 8.92 -6.67
C ARG A 79 4.96 7.73 -7.27
N VAL A 80 5.03 7.64 -8.60
CA VAL A 80 5.69 6.51 -9.26
C VAL A 80 7.21 6.55 -9.07
N ARG A 81 7.83 7.74 -9.04
CA ARG A 81 9.26 7.86 -8.67
C ARG A 81 9.53 7.42 -7.24
N VAL A 82 8.71 7.86 -6.28
CA VAL A 82 8.86 7.47 -4.88
C VAL A 82 8.62 5.98 -4.69
N SER A 83 7.59 5.41 -5.32
CA SER A 83 7.32 3.97 -5.25
C SER A 83 8.49 3.16 -5.83
N GLN A 84 9.09 3.62 -6.92
CA GLN A 84 10.26 2.96 -7.50
C GLN A 84 11.46 2.97 -6.53
N ILE A 85 11.73 4.09 -5.85
CA ILE A 85 12.80 4.19 -4.85
C ILE A 85 12.52 3.25 -3.68
N VAL A 86 11.30 3.29 -3.12
CA VAL A 86 10.90 2.46 -1.98
C VAL A 86 10.97 0.98 -2.33
N THR A 87 10.46 0.57 -3.50
CA THR A 87 10.52 -0.83 -3.94
C THR A 87 11.96 -1.30 -4.14
N SER A 88 12.86 -0.45 -4.65
CA SER A 88 14.29 -0.78 -4.76
C SER A 88 14.94 -1.00 -3.40
N VAL A 89 14.65 -0.14 -2.41
CA VAL A 89 15.16 -0.30 -1.03
C VAL A 89 14.60 -1.58 -0.39
N LEU A 90 13.31 -1.82 -0.53
CA LEU A 90 12.66 -3.03 -0.01
C LEU A 90 13.22 -4.31 -0.67
N PHE A 91 13.56 -4.25 -1.95
CA PHE A 91 14.16 -5.39 -2.65
C PHE A 91 15.49 -5.82 -2.02
N VAL A 92 16.33 -4.86 -1.62
CA VAL A 92 17.58 -5.16 -0.89
C VAL A 92 17.29 -5.83 0.46
N ALA A 93 16.27 -5.35 1.18
CA ALA A 93 15.87 -5.96 2.45
C ALA A 93 15.34 -7.40 2.26
N VAL A 94 14.59 -7.66 1.17
CA VAL A 94 14.11 -9.01 0.83
C VAL A 94 15.27 -9.96 0.51
N ILE A 95 16.31 -9.48 -0.20
CA ILE A 95 17.52 -10.28 -0.45
C ILE A 95 18.20 -10.64 0.88
N ALA A 96 18.37 -9.66 1.78
CA ALA A 96 18.97 -9.91 3.09
C ALA A 96 18.14 -10.92 3.91
N LEU A 97 16.81 -10.81 3.87
CA LEU A 97 15.90 -11.76 4.50
C LEU A 97 16.02 -13.17 3.90
N ALA A 98 16.16 -13.28 2.58
CA ALA A 98 16.35 -14.55 1.90
C ALA A 98 17.67 -15.23 2.33
N PHE A 99 18.79 -14.47 2.37
CA PHE A 99 20.08 -14.99 2.88
C PHE A 99 19.98 -15.46 4.33
N TYR A 100 19.29 -14.70 5.18
CA TYR A 100 19.06 -15.08 6.57
C TYR A 100 18.17 -16.33 6.69
N ALA A 101 17.12 -16.45 5.88
CA ALA A 101 16.23 -17.60 5.89
C ALA A 101 16.97 -18.89 5.46
N VAL A 102 17.85 -18.79 4.46
CA VAL A 102 18.71 -19.90 4.01
C VAL A 102 19.68 -20.31 5.13
N SER A 103 20.33 -19.36 5.80
CA SER A 103 21.29 -19.68 6.88
C SER A 103 20.63 -20.35 8.09
N GLN A 104 19.35 -20.05 8.35
CA GLN A 104 18.56 -20.65 9.43
C GLN A 104 17.74 -21.88 9.00
N GLN A 105 17.87 -22.35 7.75
CA GLN A 105 17.07 -23.44 7.15
C GLN A 105 15.55 -23.25 7.28
N LYS A 106 15.06 -22.00 7.32
CA LYS A 106 13.63 -21.68 7.46
C LYS A 106 12.96 -21.56 6.09
N TRP A 107 12.67 -22.71 5.47
CA TRP A 107 12.08 -22.80 4.12
C TRP A 107 10.80 -22.00 3.92
N TRP A 108 9.94 -21.89 4.95
CA TRP A 108 8.75 -21.04 4.89
C TRP A 108 9.07 -19.56 4.71
N GLN A 109 10.10 -19.05 5.39
CA GLN A 109 10.54 -17.66 5.24
C GLN A 109 11.14 -17.41 3.85
N LEU A 110 11.82 -18.42 3.28
CA LEU A 110 12.32 -18.36 1.91
C LEU A 110 11.16 -18.29 0.89
N ALA A 111 10.09 -19.07 1.09
CA ALA A 111 8.90 -18.99 0.25
C ALA A 111 8.26 -17.59 0.29
N TRP A 112 8.16 -16.99 1.48
CA TRP A 112 7.69 -15.60 1.63
C TRP A 112 8.58 -14.58 0.94
N ALA A 113 9.90 -14.72 1.09
CA ALA A 113 10.86 -13.86 0.38
C ALA A 113 10.67 -13.98 -1.15
N GLY A 114 10.40 -15.18 -1.66
CA GLY A 114 10.07 -15.43 -3.06
C GLY A 114 8.80 -14.69 -3.51
N VAL A 115 7.71 -14.80 -2.75
CA VAL A 115 6.46 -14.07 -3.03
C VAL A 115 6.70 -12.56 -3.06
N MET A 116 7.37 -12.01 -2.04
CA MET A 116 7.69 -10.58 -1.99
C MET A 116 8.56 -10.12 -3.16
N THR A 117 9.51 -10.95 -3.59
CA THR A 117 10.35 -10.69 -4.77
C THR A 117 9.50 -10.61 -6.04
N VAL A 118 8.62 -11.58 -6.27
CA VAL A 118 7.73 -11.58 -7.44
C VAL A 118 6.81 -10.36 -7.42
N THR A 119 6.17 -10.06 -6.29
CA THR A 119 5.32 -8.88 -6.14
C THR A 119 6.10 -7.58 -6.39
N GLY A 120 7.33 -7.47 -5.89
CA GLY A 120 8.21 -6.34 -6.12
C GLY A 120 8.55 -6.14 -7.60
N LEU A 121 8.87 -7.24 -8.29
CA LEU A 121 9.15 -7.23 -9.74
C LEU A 121 7.92 -6.84 -10.56
N THR A 122 6.74 -7.36 -10.23
CA THR A 122 5.48 -6.98 -10.87
C THR A 122 5.16 -5.51 -10.65
N ASN A 123 5.36 -4.99 -9.44
CA ASN A 123 5.18 -3.57 -9.16
C ASN A 123 6.17 -2.69 -9.94
N LEU A 124 7.42 -3.12 -10.08
CA LEU A 124 8.41 -2.43 -10.91
C LEU A 124 8.04 -2.42 -12.39
N SER A 125 7.57 -3.54 -12.94
CA SER A 125 7.18 -3.63 -14.35
C SER A 125 5.96 -2.76 -14.65
N VAL A 126 4.93 -2.79 -13.79
CA VAL A 126 3.74 -1.94 -13.89
C VAL A 126 4.12 -0.48 -13.78
N ASN A 127 4.91 -0.09 -12.78
CA ASN A 127 5.36 1.30 -12.61
C ASN A 127 6.14 1.82 -13.83
N ARG A 128 7.00 0.99 -14.43
CA ARG A 128 7.72 1.35 -15.67
C ARG A 128 6.76 1.56 -16.84
N ALA A 129 5.76 0.69 -17.01
CA ALA A 129 4.74 0.83 -18.05
C ALA A 129 3.91 2.11 -17.86
N THR A 130 3.51 2.41 -16.62
CA THR A 130 2.77 3.62 -16.27
C THR A 130 3.59 4.88 -16.54
N LEU A 131 4.89 4.90 -16.21
CA LEU A 131 5.77 6.04 -16.50
C LEU A 131 5.90 6.33 -18.00
N ARG A 132 5.97 5.28 -18.83
CA ARG A 132 6.03 5.43 -20.30
C ARG A 132 4.75 6.09 -20.82
N ARG A 133 3.59 5.56 -20.44
CA ARG A 133 2.28 6.14 -20.82
C ARG A 133 2.10 7.59 -20.36
N LEU A 134 2.49 7.90 -19.12
CA LEU A 134 2.38 9.27 -18.60
C LEU A 134 3.30 10.25 -19.32
N ARG A 135 4.46 9.79 -19.81
CA ARG A 135 5.37 10.62 -20.60
C ARG A 135 4.82 10.87 -22.01
N GLU A 136 4.26 9.84 -22.64
CA GLU A 136 3.60 9.97 -23.96
C GLU A 136 2.47 11.02 -23.91
N LEU A 137 1.56 10.89 -22.94
CA LEU A 137 0.47 11.86 -22.74
C LEU A 137 0.95 13.29 -22.47
N HIS A 138 2.10 13.44 -21.80
CA HIS A 138 2.66 14.76 -21.51
C HIS A 138 3.22 15.43 -22.77
N LEU A 139 3.79 14.64 -23.69
CA LEU A 139 4.30 15.13 -24.97
C LEU A 139 3.15 15.53 -25.89
N GLU A 140 2.11 14.70 -26.00
CA GLU A 140 0.89 15.02 -26.78
C GLU A 140 0.23 16.33 -26.32
N GLN A 141 0.20 16.57 -25.00
CA GLN A 141 -0.33 17.82 -24.43
C GLN A 141 0.56 19.03 -24.69
N ALA A 142 1.88 18.85 -24.81
CA ALA A 142 2.80 19.94 -25.12
C ALA A 142 2.71 20.32 -26.59
N ASP A 143 2.68 19.34 -27.49
CA ASP A 143 2.54 19.55 -28.93
C ASP A 143 1.22 20.26 -29.27
N ALA A 144 0.10 19.81 -28.66
CA ALA A 144 -1.20 20.45 -28.84
C ALA A 144 -1.30 21.89 -28.29
N ALA A 145 -0.41 22.28 -27.36
CA ALA A 145 -0.37 23.63 -26.82
C ALA A 145 0.47 24.59 -27.67
N ASP A 146 1.42 24.07 -28.46
CA ASP A 146 2.24 24.86 -29.39
C ASP A 146 1.53 25.11 -30.73
N GLU A 147 0.51 24.31 -31.07
CA GLU A 147 -0.29 24.45 -32.31
C GLU A 147 -1.50 25.41 -32.19
N GLY A 148 -1.85 25.89 -30.99
CA GLY A 148 -3.02 26.73 -30.72
C GLY A 148 -2.69 28.16 -30.33
#